data_AF-A0A317WX76-F1
#
_entry.id   AF-A0A317WX76-F1
#
_cell.length_a   1.000
_cell.length_b   1.000
_cell.length_c   1.000
_cell.angle_alpha   90.00
_cell.angle_beta   90.00
_cell.angle_gamma   90.00
#
_symmetry.space_group_name_H-M   'P 1'
#
loop_
_entity.id
_entity.type
_entity.pdbx_description
1 polymer ?
#
loop_
_entity_poly.entity_id
_entity_poly.type
_entity_poly.pdbx_seq_one_letter_code
_entity_poly.pdbx_strand_id
1 'polypeptide(L)'
;MISQGFKAKTEDILAFASDLANTISSEPGKSCLDLDDEIRNQLDQKLEYLSLLTASPSPLIRRQLDQEGTKLWNTCMQLMTIHREKEQLVLLCKVCTVKAFAFAMLEYAAPNNGQGRALEVAFIMATTCIDCGCLDISQKIIETAALRLDRLERVESNVEEFKLQQYTVEYYMLRVYLSWFQKRLDIADHLFSKIPASNNEKGQELVMDICYKIGNSALSRKQYDVSAKWLGRALSAFRASLYLDTDEFKDYFTRMLNALRTRYSGLFHTKVIELENLSREEPNGDAYLQGCWIYSLQ
;
A
#
# COMPACT_ATOMS: atom_id res chain seq x y z
N MET A 1 -20.75 30.96 -18.31
CA MET A 1 -21.54 29.78 -17.87
C MET A 1 -20.68 28.64 -17.35
N ILE A 2 -19.57 28.24 -17.99
CA ILE A 2 -18.70 27.13 -17.55
C ILE A 2 -18.11 27.35 -16.12
N SER A 3 -17.77 28.59 -15.76
CA SER A 3 -17.22 28.94 -14.44
C SER A 3 -18.20 28.79 -13.26
N GLN A 4 -19.50 29.00 -13.47
CA GLN A 4 -20.49 28.90 -12.38
C GLN A 4 -20.82 27.43 -12.04
N GLY A 5 -20.92 26.56 -13.06
CA GLY A 5 -21.14 25.13 -12.85
C GLY A 5 -19.96 24.44 -12.15
N PHE A 6 -18.73 24.84 -12.48
CA PHE A 6 -17.52 24.31 -11.83
C PHE A 6 -17.45 24.70 -10.34
N LYS A 7 -17.81 25.94 -10.01
CA LYS A 7 -17.82 26.44 -8.63
C LYS A 7 -18.87 25.70 -7.78
N ALA A 8 -20.09 25.55 -8.30
CA ALA A 8 -21.17 24.84 -7.60
C ALA A 8 -20.82 23.37 -7.31
N LYS A 9 -20.22 22.67 -8.28
CA LYS A 9 -19.77 21.27 -8.08
C LYS A 9 -18.65 21.14 -7.05
N THR A 10 -17.74 22.10 -7.01
CA THR A 10 -16.65 22.11 -6.01
C THR A 10 -17.18 22.38 -4.61
N GLU A 11 -18.15 23.29 -4.46
CA GLU A 11 -18.82 23.56 -3.18
C GLU A 11 -19.59 22.32 -2.68
N ASP A 12 -20.25 21.60 -3.59
CA ASP A 12 -20.93 20.33 -3.32
C ASP A 12 -19.95 19.19 -2.91
N ILE A 13 -18.72 19.17 -3.45
CA ILE A 13 -17.66 18.25 -3.00
C ILE A 13 -17.21 18.58 -1.57
N LEU A 14 -17.02 19.87 -1.27
CA LEU A 14 -16.58 20.32 0.06
C LEU A 14 -17.64 20.05 1.13
N ALA A 15 -18.92 20.33 0.83
CA ALA A 15 -20.02 20.03 1.74
C ALA A 15 -20.09 18.53 2.04
N PHE A 16 -20.06 17.69 0.99
CA PHE A 16 -20.07 16.24 1.13
C PHE A 16 -18.88 15.72 1.95
N ALA A 17 -17.67 16.24 1.73
CA ALA A 17 -16.48 15.85 2.50
C ALA A 17 -16.63 16.18 4.00
N SER A 18 -17.20 17.34 4.32
CA SER A 18 -17.40 17.77 5.70
C SER A 18 -18.47 16.93 6.40
N ASP A 19 -19.59 16.66 5.73
CA ASP A 19 -20.65 15.78 6.24
C ASP A 19 -20.11 14.38 6.52
N LEU A 20 -19.33 13.83 5.58
CA LEU A 20 -18.70 12.53 5.73
C LEU A 20 -17.74 12.51 6.93
N ALA A 21 -16.89 13.54 7.09
CA ALA A 21 -16.00 13.64 8.25
C ALA A 21 -16.78 13.67 9.58
N ASN A 22 -17.91 14.37 9.63
CA ASN A 22 -18.75 14.46 10.82
C ASN A 22 -19.47 13.13 11.13
N THR A 23 -19.99 12.45 10.12
CA THR A 23 -20.60 11.11 10.25
C THR A 23 -19.59 10.10 10.77
N ILE A 24 -18.37 10.12 10.23
CA ILE A 24 -17.29 9.23 10.63
C ILE A 24 -16.84 9.51 12.07
N SER A 25 -16.81 10.78 12.48
CA SER A 25 -16.33 11.20 13.82
C SER A 25 -17.36 11.03 14.94
N SER A 26 -18.66 11.00 14.62
CA SER A 26 -19.74 10.92 15.61
C SER A 26 -19.96 9.52 16.17
N GLU A 27 -19.50 8.46 15.49
CA GLU A 27 -19.72 7.07 15.89
C GLU A 27 -18.46 6.18 15.86
N PRO A 28 -17.38 6.52 16.59
CA PRO A 28 -16.10 5.79 16.55
C PRO A 28 -16.19 4.35 17.09
N GLY A 29 -17.29 3.98 17.75
CA GLY A 29 -17.51 2.66 18.34
C GLY A 29 -18.40 1.72 17.54
N LYS A 30 -19.06 2.17 16.47
CA LYS A 30 -19.89 1.32 15.63
C LYS A 30 -19.01 0.56 14.64
N SER A 31 -19.17 -0.76 14.62
CA SER A 31 -18.46 -1.70 13.73
C SER A 31 -18.79 -1.53 12.24
N CYS A 32 -19.71 -0.62 11.89
CA CYS A 32 -20.09 -0.34 10.52
C CYS A 32 -20.09 1.17 10.32
N LEU A 33 -19.18 1.68 9.47
CA LEU A 33 -19.50 2.85 8.67
C LEU A 33 -20.68 2.43 7.81
N ASP A 34 -21.87 2.86 8.21
CA ASP A 34 -23.10 2.67 7.44
C ASP A 34 -23.09 3.67 6.26
N LEU A 35 -22.06 3.53 5.41
CA LEU A 35 -22.13 4.03 4.05
C LEU A 35 -23.16 3.15 3.37
N ASP A 36 -24.38 3.67 3.28
CA ASP A 36 -25.41 3.11 2.43
C ASP A 36 -24.97 3.16 0.95
N ASP A 37 -25.71 2.46 0.10
CA ASP A 37 -25.38 2.40 -1.33
C ASP A 37 -25.46 3.79 -1.99
N GLU A 38 -26.24 4.72 -1.42
CA GLU A 38 -26.40 6.08 -1.92
C GLU A 38 -25.13 6.92 -1.68
N ILE A 39 -24.60 6.93 -0.46
CA ILE A 39 -23.33 7.61 -0.12
C ILE A 39 -22.19 7.02 -0.93
N ARG A 40 -22.18 5.69 -1.13
CA ARG A 40 -21.17 5.03 -1.99
C ARG A 40 -21.27 5.52 -3.44
N ASN A 41 -22.48 5.57 -4.02
CA ASN A 41 -22.67 6.07 -5.38
C ASN A 41 -22.24 7.53 -5.53
N GLN A 42 -22.54 8.37 -4.53
CA GLN A 42 -22.09 9.77 -4.52
C GLN A 42 -20.57 9.88 -4.41
N LEU A 43 -19.94 9.03 -3.60
CA LEU A 43 -18.48 8.97 -3.45
C LEU A 43 -17.81 8.59 -4.78
N ASP A 44 -18.31 7.55 -5.45
CA ASP A 44 -17.79 7.08 -6.73
C ASP A 44 -17.96 8.14 -7.84
N GLN A 45 -19.13 8.79 -7.92
CA GLN A 45 -19.36 9.89 -8.87
C GLN A 45 -18.42 11.08 -8.62
N LYS A 46 -18.22 11.49 -7.36
CA LYS A 46 -17.36 12.63 -7.02
C LYS A 46 -15.87 12.28 -7.22
N LEU A 47 -15.46 11.04 -6.93
CA LEU A 47 -14.12 10.53 -7.25
C LEU A 47 -13.84 10.56 -8.75
N GLU A 48 -14.77 10.07 -9.56
CA GLU A 48 -14.65 10.10 -11.03
C GLU A 48 -14.58 11.55 -11.53
N TYR A 49 -15.43 12.43 -11.02
CA TYR A 49 -15.39 13.84 -11.37
C TYR A 49 -14.04 14.50 -11.04
N LEU A 50 -13.51 14.30 -9.83
CA LEU A 50 -12.19 14.83 -9.43
C LEU A 50 -11.06 14.30 -10.34
N SER A 51 -11.13 13.03 -10.74
CA SER A 51 -10.15 12.41 -11.64
C SER A 51 -10.15 13.03 -13.04
N LEU A 52 -11.28 13.59 -13.47
CA LEU A 52 -11.45 14.24 -14.77
C LEU A 52 -11.06 15.73 -14.75
N LEU A 53 -10.79 16.31 -13.58
CA LEU A 53 -10.44 17.73 -13.47
C LEU A 53 -9.00 17.99 -13.95
N THR A 54 -8.88 18.76 -15.02
CA THR A 54 -7.58 19.18 -15.60
C THR A 54 -7.23 20.63 -15.33
N ALA A 55 -8.23 21.47 -15.04
CA ALA A 55 -8.03 22.90 -14.76
C ALA A 55 -7.46 23.08 -13.35
N SER A 56 -6.51 24.00 -13.16
CA SER A 56 -6.00 24.30 -11.81
C SER A 56 -7.07 25.02 -10.98
N PRO A 57 -7.31 24.61 -9.72
CA PRO A 57 -8.26 25.30 -8.87
C PRO A 57 -7.77 26.70 -8.51
N SER A 58 -8.73 27.61 -8.26
CA SER A 58 -8.42 28.94 -7.73
C SER A 58 -7.73 28.83 -6.35
N PRO A 59 -6.93 29.82 -5.92
CA PRO A 59 -6.21 29.75 -4.64
C PRO A 59 -7.13 29.52 -3.43
N LEU A 60 -8.36 30.05 -3.46
CA LEU A 60 -9.34 29.87 -2.40
C LEU A 60 -9.88 28.43 -2.37
N ILE A 61 -10.31 27.91 -3.53
CA ILE A 61 -10.78 26.52 -3.66
C ILE A 61 -9.67 25.54 -3.26
N ARG A 62 -8.44 25.81 -3.70
CA ARG A 62 -7.27 25.00 -3.36
C ARG A 62 -7.08 24.86 -1.85
N ARG A 63 -7.15 25.97 -1.11
CA ARG A 63 -7.03 25.96 0.35
C ARG A 63 -8.16 25.19 1.02
N GLN A 64 -9.39 25.33 0.54
CA GLN A 64 -10.53 24.61 1.10
C GLN A 64 -10.43 23.10 0.87
N LEU A 65 -10.05 22.67 -0.34
CA LEU A 65 -9.83 21.26 -0.66
C LEU A 65 -8.69 20.65 0.15
N ASP A 66 -7.59 21.39 0.32
CA ASP A 66 -6.45 20.97 1.13
C ASP A 66 -6.85 20.79 2.61
N GLN A 67 -7.60 21.75 3.16
CA GLN A 67 -8.07 21.71 4.56
C GLN A 67 -9.08 20.58 4.81
N GLU A 68 -10.17 20.52 4.04
CA GLU A 68 -11.19 19.49 4.21
C GLU A 68 -10.68 18.09 3.84
N GLY A 69 -9.87 17.99 2.78
CA GLY A 69 -9.20 16.74 2.39
C GLY A 69 -8.26 16.22 3.48
N THR A 70 -7.45 17.10 4.09
CA THR A 70 -6.55 16.72 5.19
C THR A 70 -7.34 16.29 6.42
N LYS A 71 -8.42 17.01 6.77
CA LYS A 71 -9.31 16.64 7.88
C LYS A 71 -9.88 15.24 7.66
N LEU A 72 -10.48 14.99 6.50
CA LEU A 72 -11.10 13.70 6.17
C LEU A 72 -10.06 12.56 6.13
N TRP A 73 -8.88 12.80 5.57
CA TRP A 73 -7.77 11.85 5.56
C TRP A 73 -7.37 11.43 6.96
N ASN A 74 -7.20 12.41 7.87
CA ASN A 74 -6.82 12.15 9.26
C ASN A 74 -7.90 11.39 10.02
N THR A 75 -9.18 11.73 9.83
CA THR A 75 -10.29 10.98 10.42
C THR A 75 -10.28 9.52 9.95
N CYS A 76 -10.07 9.27 8.65
CA CYS A 76 -9.96 7.92 8.12
C CYS A 76 -8.76 7.16 8.71
N MET A 77 -7.61 7.81 8.87
CA MET A 77 -6.41 7.21 9.47
C MET A 77 -6.66 6.75 10.91
N GLN A 78 -7.32 7.58 11.71
CA GLN A 78 -7.67 7.25 13.10
C GLN A 78 -8.57 6.01 13.15
N LEU A 79 -9.61 5.96 12.32
CA LEU A 79 -10.49 4.79 12.26
C LEU A 79 -9.76 3.53 11.77
N MET A 80 -8.97 3.62 10.70
CA MET A 80 -8.21 2.46 10.22
C MET A 80 -7.32 1.88 11.32
N THR A 81 -6.74 2.73 12.17
CA THR A 81 -5.90 2.30 13.30
C THR A 81 -6.71 1.55 14.36
N ILE A 82 -7.90 2.04 14.70
CA ILE A 82 -8.81 1.42 15.68
C ILE A 82 -9.33 0.05 15.21
N HIS A 83 -9.57 -0.10 13.90
CA HIS A 83 -10.22 -1.29 13.35
C HIS A 83 -9.26 -2.31 12.74
N ARG A 84 -7.98 -1.99 12.57
CA ARG A 84 -6.96 -2.93 12.08
C ARG A 84 -6.84 -4.18 12.96
N GLU A 85 -7.06 -4.01 14.26
CA GLU A 85 -6.98 -5.09 15.26
C GLU A 85 -8.22 -6.00 15.28
N LYS A 86 -9.32 -5.58 14.65
CA LYS A 86 -10.62 -6.29 14.71
C LYS A 86 -10.94 -7.08 13.44
N GLU A 87 -10.00 -7.18 12.49
CA GLU A 87 -10.12 -7.91 11.22
C GLU A 87 -11.39 -7.56 10.40
N GLN A 88 -11.91 -6.35 10.54
CA GLN A 88 -13.10 -5.89 9.83
C GLN A 88 -12.74 -5.43 8.41
N LEU A 89 -12.37 -6.37 7.53
CA LEU A 89 -11.93 -6.10 6.16
C LEU A 89 -12.94 -5.27 5.34
N VAL A 90 -14.24 -5.53 5.50
CA VAL A 90 -15.31 -4.78 4.80
C VAL A 90 -15.32 -3.32 5.24
N LEU A 91 -15.20 -3.07 6.55
CA LEU A 91 -15.14 -1.73 7.09
C LEU A 91 -13.86 -1.02 6.61
N LEU A 92 -12.72 -1.71 6.63
CA LEU A 92 -11.45 -1.16 6.17
C LEU A 92 -11.52 -0.74 4.69
N CYS A 93 -12.13 -1.54 3.80
CA CYS A 93 -12.28 -1.11 2.41
C CYS A 93 -13.25 0.08 2.28
N LYS A 94 -14.34 0.14 3.06
CA LYS A 94 -15.22 1.33 3.11
C LYS A 94 -14.46 2.60 3.53
N VAL A 95 -13.70 2.53 4.63
CA VAL A 95 -12.86 3.65 5.10
C VAL A 95 -11.79 3.99 4.06
N CYS A 96 -11.24 2.98 3.36
CA CYS A 96 -10.26 3.15 2.31
C CYS A 96 -10.81 3.94 1.12
N THR A 97 -12.04 3.66 0.68
CA THR A 97 -12.69 4.44 -0.40
C THR A 97 -12.85 5.91 0.00
N VAL A 98 -13.27 6.19 1.25
CA VAL A 98 -13.38 7.56 1.74
C VAL A 98 -12.01 8.26 1.80
N LYS A 99 -10.98 7.53 2.25
CA LYS A 99 -9.62 8.04 2.28
C LYS A 99 -9.06 8.31 0.87
N ALA A 100 -9.44 7.49 -0.12
CA ALA A 100 -9.10 7.73 -1.53
C ALA A 100 -9.79 9.00 -2.09
N PHE A 101 -11.00 9.31 -1.65
CA PHE A 101 -11.66 10.56 -1.96
C PHE A 101 -10.95 11.77 -1.35
N ALA A 102 -10.55 11.66 -0.08
CA ALA A 102 -9.70 12.68 0.55
C ALA A 102 -8.38 12.88 -0.23
N PHE A 103 -7.74 11.79 -0.66
CA PHE A 103 -6.57 11.85 -1.53
C PHE A 103 -6.83 12.59 -2.85
N ALA A 104 -7.94 12.30 -3.54
CA ALA A 104 -8.27 12.98 -4.78
C ALA A 104 -8.46 14.51 -4.59
N MET A 105 -9.03 14.93 -3.45
CA MET A 105 -9.11 16.35 -3.09
C MET A 105 -7.72 16.97 -2.89
N LEU A 106 -6.83 16.27 -2.17
CA LEU A 106 -5.45 16.71 -1.92
C LEU A 106 -4.63 16.78 -3.20
N GLU A 107 -4.74 15.78 -4.08
CA GLU A 107 -4.05 15.76 -5.38
C GLU A 107 -4.49 16.91 -6.27
N TYR A 108 -5.79 17.20 -6.30
CA TYR A 108 -6.32 18.31 -7.07
C TYR A 108 -5.89 19.67 -6.48
N ALA A 109 -5.75 19.75 -5.15
CA ALA A 109 -5.23 20.94 -4.47
C ALA A 109 -3.70 21.11 -4.60
N ALA A 110 -2.96 20.03 -4.83
CA ALA A 110 -1.50 20.06 -4.81
C ALA A 110 -0.92 20.97 -5.91
N PRO A 111 0.02 21.86 -5.58
CA PRO A 111 0.69 22.67 -6.59
C PRO A 111 1.54 21.77 -7.52
N ASN A 112 1.66 22.18 -8.79
CA ASN A 112 2.48 21.45 -9.78
C ASN A 112 3.98 21.38 -9.42
N ASN A 113 4.42 22.20 -8.47
CA ASN A 113 5.82 22.42 -8.12
C ASN A 113 6.27 21.53 -6.94
N GLY A 114 5.34 20.92 -6.20
CA GLY A 114 5.60 20.08 -5.03
C GLY A 114 5.44 18.59 -5.32
N GLN A 115 6.16 18.07 -6.32
CA GLN A 115 5.90 16.76 -6.90
C GLN A 115 6.26 15.58 -5.98
N GLY A 116 7.34 15.67 -5.20
CA GLY A 116 7.79 14.58 -4.32
C GLY A 116 6.81 14.22 -3.20
N ARG A 117 6.29 15.21 -2.45
CA ARG A 117 5.31 14.96 -1.39
C ARG A 117 4.00 14.38 -1.93
N ALA A 118 3.55 14.83 -3.09
CA ALA A 118 2.36 14.28 -3.75
C ALA A 118 2.56 12.80 -4.13
N LEU A 119 3.74 12.46 -4.67
CA LEU A 119 4.12 11.07 -4.96
C LEU A 119 4.14 10.20 -3.70
N GLU A 120 4.74 10.66 -2.62
CA GLU A 120 4.79 9.92 -1.35
C GLU A 120 3.38 9.63 -0.80
N VAL A 121 2.49 10.62 -0.83
CA VAL A 121 1.10 10.44 -0.40
C VAL A 121 0.37 9.47 -1.32
N ALA A 122 0.59 9.54 -2.63
CA ALA A 122 0.03 8.61 -3.60
C ALA A 122 0.49 7.16 -3.34
N PHE A 123 1.77 6.95 -3.05
CA PHE A 123 2.32 5.63 -2.73
C PHE A 123 1.75 5.05 -1.44
N ILE A 124 1.61 5.88 -0.38
CA ILE A 124 0.94 5.48 0.86
C ILE A 124 -0.51 5.08 0.58
N MET A 125 -1.23 5.86 -0.21
CA MET A 125 -2.63 5.58 -0.52
C MET A 125 -2.79 4.32 -1.38
N ALA A 126 -1.96 4.14 -2.40
CA ALA A 126 -1.95 2.94 -3.25
C ALA A 126 -1.68 1.68 -2.43
N THR A 127 -0.70 1.72 -1.51
CA THR A 127 -0.40 0.61 -0.59
C THR A 127 -1.61 0.30 0.30
N THR A 128 -2.20 1.34 0.91
CA THR A 128 -3.40 1.20 1.75
C THR A 128 -4.54 0.53 0.98
N CYS A 129 -4.77 0.92 -0.28
CA CYS A 129 -5.80 0.33 -1.13
C CYS A 129 -5.54 -1.13 -1.44
N ILE A 130 -4.28 -1.52 -1.72
CA ILE A 130 -3.92 -2.92 -1.98
C ILE A 130 -4.18 -3.75 -0.72
N ASP A 131 -3.71 -3.29 0.43
CA ASP A 131 -3.86 -4.00 1.72
C ASP A 131 -5.34 -4.14 2.13
N CYS A 132 -6.19 -3.17 1.77
CA CYS A 132 -7.64 -3.23 1.99
C CYS A 132 -8.41 -3.98 0.88
N GLY A 133 -7.74 -4.46 -0.16
CA GLY A 133 -8.36 -5.18 -1.29
C GLY A 133 -9.09 -4.30 -2.30
N CYS A 134 -9.02 -2.97 -2.19
CA CYS A 134 -9.66 -2.04 -3.11
C CYS A 134 -8.76 -1.79 -4.35
N LEU A 135 -8.53 -2.85 -5.14
CA LEU A 135 -7.50 -2.91 -6.20
C LEU A 135 -7.72 -1.91 -7.34
N ASP A 136 -8.96 -1.67 -7.76
CA ASP A 136 -9.27 -0.73 -8.84
C ASP A 136 -8.91 0.72 -8.47
N ILE A 137 -9.13 1.08 -7.21
CA ILE A 137 -8.76 2.40 -6.67
C ILE A 137 -7.23 2.52 -6.63
N SER A 138 -6.53 1.49 -6.14
CA SER A 138 -5.07 1.46 -6.14
C SER A 138 -4.50 1.65 -7.55
N GLN A 139 -5.09 0.97 -8.54
CA GLN A 139 -4.67 1.11 -9.93
C GLN A 139 -4.76 2.57 -10.42
N LYS A 140 -5.89 3.25 -10.20
CA LYS A 140 -6.07 4.67 -10.56
C LYS A 140 -5.05 5.59 -9.87
N ILE A 141 -4.74 5.32 -8.60
CA ILE A 141 -3.74 6.09 -7.85
C ILE A 141 -2.34 5.88 -8.43
N ILE A 142 -1.97 4.63 -8.75
CA ILE A 142 -0.68 4.30 -9.37
C ILE A 142 -0.56 4.94 -10.76
N GLU A 143 -1.64 4.99 -11.54
CA GLU A 143 -1.69 5.70 -12.83
C GLU A 143 -1.44 7.20 -12.65
N THR A 144 -2.04 7.80 -11.61
CA THR A 144 -1.79 9.22 -11.24
C THR A 144 -0.34 9.45 -10.82
N ALA A 145 0.23 8.53 -10.01
CA ALA A 145 1.63 8.58 -9.60
C ALA A 145 2.58 8.45 -10.80
N ALA A 146 2.25 7.62 -11.80
CA ALA A 146 3.05 7.50 -13.02
C ALA A 146 3.14 8.83 -13.78
N LEU A 147 2.02 9.56 -13.90
CA LEU A 147 2.00 10.88 -14.54
C LEU A 147 2.83 11.92 -13.79
N ARG A 148 2.84 11.86 -12.45
CA ARG A 148 3.68 12.73 -11.62
C ARG A 148 5.15 12.39 -11.77
N LEU A 149 5.50 11.10 -11.78
CA LEU A 149 6.86 10.63 -11.92
C LEU A 149 7.44 10.99 -13.29
N ASP A 150 6.70 10.79 -14.39
CA ASP A 150 7.12 11.20 -15.75
C ASP A 150 7.32 12.73 -15.86
N ARG A 151 6.53 13.53 -15.14
CA ARG A 151 6.77 14.98 -15.07
C ARG A 151 8.02 15.32 -14.27
N LEU A 152 8.28 14.60 -13.19
CA LEU A 152 9.46 14.79 -12.35
C LEU A 152 10.74 14.52 -13.14
N GLU A 153 10.78 13.40 -13.87
CA GLU A 153 11.87 13.00 -14.75
C GLU A 153 12.22 14.08 -15.80
N ARG A 154 11.23 14.85 -16.26
CA ARG A 154 11.41 15.90 -17.29
C ARG A 154 11.82 17.26 -16.73
N VAL A 155 11.50 17.57 -15.48
CA VAL A 155 11.68 18.90 -14.88
C VAL A 155 12.94 19.00 -14.04
N GLU A 156 13.33 17.94 -13.32
CA GLU A 156 14.47 17.97 -12.41
C GLU A 156 15.78 17.52 -13.10
N SER A 157 16.58 18.49 -13.53
CA SER A 157 17.93 18.23 -14.04
C SER A 157 18.91 17.92 -12.90
N ASN A 158 19.49 16.72 -12.92
CA ASN A 158 20.71 16.20 -12.26
C ASN A 158 20.90 16.33 -10.73
N VAL A 159 20.17 17.16 -9.98
CA VAL A 159 20.44 17.38 -8.54
C VAL A 159 19.65 16.42 -7.62
N GLU A 160 18.55 15.82 -8.10
CA GLU A 160 17.69 14.90 -7.31
C GLU A 160 17.62 13.46 -7.86
N GLU A 161 18.63 13.01 -8.61
CA GLU A 161 18.66 11.67 -9.25
C GLU A 161 18.42 10.52 -8.24
N PHE A 162 18.92 10.66 -7.01
CA PHE A 162 18.71 9.66 -5.95
C PHE A 162 17.24 9.55 -5.50
N LYS A 163 16.55 10.69 -5.34
CA LYS A 163 15.12 10.68 -4.97
C LYS A 163 14.28 10.14 -6.12
N LEU A 164 14.63 10.53 -7.35
CA LEU A 164 13.98 10.01 -8.55
C LEU A 164 14.12 8.49 -8.62
N GLN A 165 15.33 7.96 -8.40
CA GLN A 165 15.57 6.52 -8.33
C GLN A 165 14.73 5.87 -7.22
N GLN A 166 14.65 6.47 -6.03
CA GLN A 166 13.83 5.96 -4.92
C GLN A 166 12.34 5.92 -5.30
N TYR A 167 11.79 6.99 -5.88
CA TYR A 167 10.40 7.01 -6.33
C TYR A 167 10.14 6.02 -7.46
N THR A 168 11.11 5.78 -8.33
CA THR A 168 11.03 4.74 -9.37
C THR A 168 10.99 3.34 -8.76
N VAL A 169 11.81 3.04 -7.75
CA VAL A 169 11.74 1.78 -6.99
C VAL A 169 10.38 1.63 -6.33
N GLU A 170 9.91 2.67 -5.62
CA GLU A 170 8.60 2.70 -4.96
C GLU A 170 7.46 2.42 -5.94
N TYR A 171 7.44 3.13 -7.06
CA TYR A 171 6.45 2.96 -8.12
C TYR A 171 6.41 1.52 -8.68
N TYR A 172 7.56 0.96 -9.07
CA TYR A 172 7.59 -0.39 -9.64
C TYR A 172 7.23 -1.46 -8.61
N MET A 173 7.70 -1.35 -7.36
CA MET A 173 7.34 -2.30 -6.30
C MET A 173 5.85 -2.29 -5.99
N LEU A 174 5.19 -1.13 -6.00
CA LEU A 174 3.74 -1.05 -5.84
C LEU A 174 2.99 -1.68 -7.01
N ARG A 175 3.48 -1.53 -8.24
CA ARG A 175 2.89 -2.21 -9.41
C ARG A 175 3.07 -3.73 -9.35
N VAL A 176 4.23 -4.19 -8.86
CA VAL A 176 4.47 -5.61 -8.58
C VAL A 176 3.45 -6.12 -7.56
N TYR A 177 3.27 -5.39 -6.46
CA TYR A 177 2.35 -5.76 -5.39
C TYR A 177 0.90 -5.81 -5.86
N LEU A 178 0.46 -4.80 -6.61
CA LEU A 178 -0.87 -4.77 -7.23
C LEU A 178 -1.06 -5.94 -8.19
N SER A 179 -0.07 -6.23 -9.05
CA SER A 179 -0.15 -7.31 -10.04
C SER A 179 -0.28 -8.68 -9.39
N TRP A 180 0.37 -8.90 -8.25
CA TRP A 180 0.20 -10.12 -7.43
C TRP A 180 -1.27 -10.31 -7.00
N PHE A 181 -1.89 -9.28 -6.43
CA PHE A 181 -3.28 -9.35 -5.99
C PHE A 181 -4.28 -9.43 -7.14
N GLN A 182 -3.94 -8.87 -8.31
CA GLN A 182 -4.69 -9.05 -9.55
C GLN A 182 -4.49 -10.44 -10.19
N LYS A 183 -3.71 -11.33 -9.58
CA LYS A 183 -3.40 -12.69 -10.07
C LYS A 183 -2.65 -12.70 -11.42
N ARG A 184 -1.87 -11.65 -11.70
CA ARG A 184 -1.02 -11.51 -12.91
C ARG A 184 0.45 -11.63 -12.54
N LEU A 185 0.86 -12.85 -12.20
CA LEU A 185 2.22 -13.14 -11.73
C LEU A 185 3.29 -12.86 -12.79
N ASP A 186 2.98 -13.11 -14.06
CA ASP A 186 3.80 -12.79 -15.23
C ASP A 186 4.11 -11.29 -15.29
N ILE A 187 3.11 -10.44 -15.08
CA ILE A 187 3.27 -8.98 -15.04
C ILE A 187 4.09 -8.58 -13.80
N ALA A 188 3.84 -9.19 -12.64
CA ALA A 188 4.60 -8.94 -11.42
C ALA A 188 6.10 -9.25 -11.62
N ASP A 189 6.44 -10.37 -12.26
CA ASP A 189 7.83 -10.71 -12.56
C ASP A 189 8.46 -9.76 -13.58
N HIS A 190 7.73 -9.41 -14.64
CA HIS A 190 8.22 -8.46 -15.64
C HIS A 190 8.51 -7.08 -15.00
N LEU A 191 7.60 -6.58 -14.17
CA LEU A 191 7.78 -5.30 -13.49
C LEU A 191 8.91 -5.33 -12.47
N PHE A 192 9.10 -6.45 -11.76
CA PHE A 192 10.22 -6.59 -10.84
C PHE A 192 11.56 -6.46 -11.57
N SER A 193 11.66 -6.99 -12.80
CA SER A 193 12.88 -6.84 -13.63
C SER A 193 13.19 -5.40 -14.06
N LYS A 194 12.24 -4.47 -13.92
CA LYS A 194 12.41 -3.04 -14.25
C LYS A 194 12.92 -2.20 -13.08
N ILE A 195 12.98 -2.77 -11.88
CA ILE A 195 13.44 -2.05 -10.69
C ILE A 195 14.94 -1.78 -10.84
N PRO A 196 15.38 -0.51 -10.78
CA PRO A 196 16.79 -0.19 -10.86
C PRO A 196 17.53 -0.75 -9.65
N ALA A 197 18.78 -1.16 -9.83
CA ALA A 197 19.64 -1.52 -8.71
C ALA A 197 19.87 -0.28 -7.84
N SER A 198 19.15 -0.17 -6.71
CA SER A 198 19.32 0.94 -5.77
C SER A 198 20.24 0.54 -4.64
N ASN A 199 21.29 1.33 -4.39
CA ASN A 199 22.10 1.21 -3.17
C ASN A 199 21.45 1.96 -1.99
N ASN A 200 20.26 2.52 -2.18
CA ASN A 200 19.51 3.20 -1.13
C ASN A 200 18.86 2.20 -0.17
N GLU A 201 19.17 2.32 1.12
CA GLU A 201 18.59 1.55 2.21
C GLU A 201 17.05 1.56 2.16
N LYS A 202 16.44 2.72 1.96
CA LYS A 202 14.97 2.86 1.94
C LYS A 202 14.32 2.12 0.76
N GLY A 203 14.99 2.09 -0.40
CA GLY A 203 14.53 1.33 -1.56
C GLY A 203 14.59 -0.18 -1.29
N GLN A 204 15.67 -0.65 -0.66
CA GLN A 204 15.84 -2.05 -0.30
C GLN A 204 14.85 -2.50 0.79
N GLU A 205 14.56 -1.65 1.77
CA GLU A 205 13.55 -1.91 2.80
C GLU A 205 12.18 -2.17 2.17
N LEU A 206 11.77 -1.35 1.20
CA LEU A 206 10.52 -1.53 0.50
C LEU A 206 10.50 -2.82 -0.35
N VAL A 207 11.58 -3.08 -1.08
CA VAL A 207 11.72 -4.32 -1.87
C VAL A 207 11.56 -5.53 -0.95
N MET A 208 12.23 -5.51 0.21
CA MET A 208 12.12 -6.54 1.23
C MET A 208 10.68 -6.71 1.73
N ASP A 209 10.03 -5.62 2.18
CA ASP A 209 8.67 -5.66 2.76
C ASP A 209 7.65 -6.24 1.78
N ILE A 210 7.59 -5.72 0.55
CA ILE A 210 6.62 -6.18 -0.44
C ILE A 210 6.93 -7.61 -0.91
N CYS A 211 8.20 -7.96 -1.14
CA CYS A 211 8.55 -9.34 -1.51
C CYS A 211 8.20 -10.34 -0.40
N TYR A 212 8.38 -9.96 0.87
CA TYR A 212 7.98 -10.76 2.02
C TYR A 212 6.46 -10.93 2.07
N LYS A 213 5.69 -9.84 1.91
CA LYS A 213 4.21 -9.88 1.86
C LYS A 213 3.70 -10.80 0.74
N ILE A 214 4.26 -10.68 -0.46
CA ILE A 214 3.90 -11.55 -1.59
C ILE A 214 4.27 -13.01 -1.29
N GLY A 215 5.46 -13.26 -0.76
CA GLY A 215 5.93 -14.59 -0.38
C GLY A 215 5.00 -15.27 0.62
N ASN A 216 4.66 -14.59 1.72
CA ASN A 216 3.72 -15.09 2.72
C ASN A 216 2.31 -15.31 2.16
N SER A 217 1.83 -14.40 1.30
CA SER A 217 0.55 -14.54 0.62
C SER A 217 0.53 -15.76 -0.33
N ALA A 218 1.64 -16.05 -1.01
CA ALA A 218 1.77 -17.23 -1.85
C ALA A 218 1.81 -18.51 -1.01
N LEU A 219 2.49 -18.47 0.15
CA LEU A 219 2.55 -19.58 1.10
C LEU A 219 1.16 -19.96 1.63
N SER A 220 0.36 -18.97 2.04
CA SER A 220 -1.02 -19.21 2.51
C SER A 220 -1.93 -19.77 1.41
N ARG A 221 -1.61 -19.49 0.14
CA ARG A 221 -2.28 -20.05 -1.04
C ARG A 221 -1.69 -21.38 -1.52
N LYS A 222 -0.78 -21.99 -0.76
CA LYS A 222 -0.06 -23.24 -1.10
C LYS A 222 0.72 -23.18 -2.43
N GLN A 223 1.12 -21.97 -2.87
CA GLN A 223 1.96 -21.76 -4.06
C GLN A 223 3.44 -21.75 -3.65
N TYR A 224 3.98 -22.92 -3.30
CA TYR A 224 5.29 -23.04 -2.66
C TYR A 224 6.45 -22.50 -3.52
N ASP A 225 6.46 -22.75 -4.83
CA ASP A 225 7.52 -22.25 -5.73
C ASP A 225 7.50 -20.71 -5.82
N VAL A 226 6.30 -20.13 -5.89
CA VAL A 226 6.10 -18.69 -5.92
C VAL A 226 6.54 -18.08 -4.58
N SER A 227 6.13 -18.70 -3.47
CA SER A 227 6.54 -18.30 -2.12
C SER A 227 8.07 -18.29 -1.99
N ALA A 228 8.73 -19.41 -2.33
CA ALA A 228 10.18 -19.53 -2.24
C ALA A 228 10.90 -18.45 -3.07
N LYS A 229 10.42 -18.19 -4.29
CA LYS A 229 10.97 -17.13 -5.16
C LYS A 229 10.89 -15.75 -4.53
N TRP A 230 9.71 -15.34 -4.04
CA TRP A 230 9.50 -14.00 -3.50
C TRP A 230 10.16 -13.81 -2.12
N LEU A 231 10.13 -14.83 -1.26
CA LEU A 231 10.90 -14.80 0.00
C LEU A 231 12.42 -14.75 -0.26
N GLY A 232 12.89 -15.43 -1.30
CA GLY A 232 14.28 -15.33 -1.76
C GLY A 232 14.66 -13.90 -2.16
N ARG A 233 13.79 -13.20 -2.92
CA ARG A 233 13.98 -11.78 -3.27
C ARG A 233 14.00 -10.87 -2.04
N ALA A 234 13.12 -11.11 -1.06
CA ALA A 234 13.09 -10.35 0.19
C ALA A 234 14.41 -10.51 0.97
N LEU A 235 14.92 -11.74 1.08
CA LEU A 235 16.20 -12.02 1.73
C LEU A 235 17.38 -11.35 1.01
N SER A 236 17.38 -11.34 -0.32
CA SER A 236 18.40 -10.64 -1.10
C SER A 236 18.39 -9.12 -0.82
N ALA A 237 17.21 -8.50 -0.77
CA ALA A 237 17.09 -7.07 -0.46
C ALA A 237 17.55 -6.75 0.97
N PHE A 238 17.19 -7.60 1.95
CA PHE A 238 17.66 -7.48 3.34
C PHE A 238 19.19 -7.58 3.47
N ARG A 239 19.83 -8.47 2.69
CA ARG A 239 21.29 -8.58 2.66
C ARG A 239 21.95 -7.32 2.08
N ALA A 240 21.36 -6.81 1.00
CA ALA A 240 21.82 -5.59 0.35
C ALA A 240 21.70 -4.36 1.27
N SER A 241 20.61 -4.23 2.03
CA SER A 241 20.41 -3.10 2.96
C SER A 241 21.41 -3.09 4.12
N LEU A 242 21.84 -4.27 4.58
CA LEU A 242 22.80 -4.41 5.67
C LEU A 242 24.27 -4.43 5.22
N TYR A 243 24.57 -4.18 3.94
CA TYR A 243 25.91 -4.32 3.34
C TYR A 243 26.57 -5.69 3.63
N LEU A 244 25.76 -6.74 3.87
CA LEU A 244 26.25 -8.08 4.20
C LEU A 244 26.95 -8.76 3.02
N ASP A 245 26.93 -8.14 1.83
CA ASP A 245 27.67 -8.59 0.66
C ASP A 245 29.17 -8.23 0.70
N THR A 246 29.63 -7.52 1.73
CA THR A 246 31.05 -7.36 2.05
C THR A 246 31.65 -8.68 2.55
N ASP A 247 32.89 -8.98 2.15
CA ASP A 247 33.55 -10.29 2.39
C ASP A 247 33.63 -10.65 3.88
N GLU A 248 33.68 -9.66 4.78
CA GLU A 248 33.70 -9.87 6.24
C GLU A 248 32.39 -10.41 6.82
N PHE A 249 31.23 -10.01 6.27
CA PHE A 249 29.93 -10.37 6.84
C PHE A 249 29.29 -11.61 6.19
N LYS A 250 29.72 -11.98 4.98
CA LYS A 250 29.27 -13.22 4.31
C LYS A 250 29.59 -14.46 5.11
N ASP A 251 30.77 -14.56 5.69
CA ASP A 251 31.19 -15.72 6.48
C ASP A 251 30.38 -15.81 7.79
N TYR A 252 30.21 -14.69 8.50
CA TYR A 252 29.39 -14.64 9.71
C TYR A 252 27.92 -15.01 9.44
N PHE A 253 27.32 -14.43 8.40
CA PHE A 253 25.92 -14.71 8.04
C PHE A 253 25.73 -16.14 7.56
N THR A 254 26.67 -16.68 6.77
CA THR A 254 26.65 -18.07 6.31
C THR A 254 26.78 -19.04 7.48
N ARG A 255 27.64 -18.75 8.45
CA ARG A 255 27.75 -19.53 9.70
C ARG A 255 26.47 -19.45 10.53
N MET A 256 25.86 -18.28 10.64
CA MET A 256 24.60 -18.11 11.38
C MET A 256 23.44 -18.85 10.70
N LEU A 257 23.31 -18.74 9.37
CA LEU A 257 22.32 -19.49 8.59
C LEU A 257 22.57 -20.99 8.64
N ASN A 258 23.83 -21.44 8.59
CA ASN A 258 24.15 -22.85 8.76
C ASN A 258 23.87 -23.33 10.18
N ALA A 259 24.09 -22.51 11.21
CA ALA A 259 23.73 -22.85 12.58
C ALA A 259 22.19 -22.96 12.74
N LEU A 260 21.43 -22.02 12.18
CA LEU A 260 19.98 -22.08 12.11
C LEU A 260 19.50 -23.31 11.31
N ARG A 261 20.10 -23.57 10.16
CA ARG A 261 19.80 -24.75 9.33
C ARG A 261 20.10 -26.04 10.07
N THR A 262 21.23 -26.18 10.74
CA THR A 262 21.55 -27.36 11.55
C THR A 262 20.56 -27.52 12.70
N ARG A 263 20.20 -26.41 13.37
CA ARG A 263 19.27 -26.42 14.51
C ARG A 263 17.83 -26.73 14.10
N TYR A 264 17.40 -26.31 12.91
CA TYR A 264 16.01 -26.38 12.48
C TYR A 264 15.77 -27.29 11.25
N SER A 265 16.79 -27.90 10.66
CA SER A 265 16.65 -28.78 9.46
C SER A 265 15.77 -30.00 9.72
N GLY A 266 15.90 -30.63 10.89
CA GLY A 266 15.01 -31.72 11.33
C GLY A 266 13.60 -31.24 11.71
N LEU A 267 13.49 -29.97 12.13
CA LEU A 267 12.21 -29.34 12.48
C LEU A 267 11.43 -28.88 11.25
N PHE A 268 12.10 -28.55 10.14
CA PHE A 268 11.43 -28.05 8.94
C PHE A 268 10.54 -29.12 8.29
N HIS A 269 11.06 -30.32 8.05
CA HIS A 269 10.24 -31.42 7.54
C HIS A 269 9.12 -31.80 8.50
N THR A 270 9.42 -31.83 9.80
CA THR A 270 8.42 -32.12 10.85
C THR A 270 7.33 -31.06 10.92
N LYS A 271 7.68 -29.77 10.80
CA LYS A 271 6.72 -28.65 10.79
C LYS A 271 5.95 -28.56 9.48
N VAL A 272 6.55 -28.90 8.34
CA VAL A 272 5.84 -28.98 7.05
C VAL A 272 4.83 -30.13 7.07
N ILE A 273 5.19 -31.29 7.64
CA ILE A 273 4.28 -32.43 7.81
C ILE A 273 3.19 -32.13 8.85
N GLU A 274 3.53 -31.49 9.98
CA GLU A 274 2.53 -31.01 10.95
C GLU A 274 1.59 -29.98 10.33
N LEU A 275 2.09 -29.00 9.57
CA LEU A 275 1.25 -28.03 8.86
C LEU A 275 0.38 -28.70 7.79
N GLU A 276 0.89 -29.72 7.11
CA GLU A 276 0.13 -30.48 6.12
C GLU A 276 -0.96 -31.35 6.78
N ASN A 277 -0.67 -32.01 7.90
CA ASN A 277 -1.66 -32.77 8.69
C ASN A 277 -2.70 -31.86 9.35
N LEU A 278 -2.29 -30.75 9.95
CA LEU A 278 -3.18 -29.76 10.56
C LEU A 278 -4.03 -29.03 9.52
N SER A 279 -3.59 -28.94 8.26
CA SER A 279 -4.43 -28.43 7.16
C SER A 279 -5.51 -29.42 6.67
N ARG A 280 -5.44 -30.68 7.12
CA ARG A 280 -6.38 -31.75 6.78
C ARG A 280 -7.39 -32.02 7.91
N GLU A 281 -7.08 -31.62 9.14
CA GLU A 281 -7.95 -31.75 10.31
C GLU A 281 -8.59 -30.38 10.67
N GLU A 282 -9.84 -30.19 10.20
CA GLU A 282 -10.83 -29.16 10.55
C GLU A 282 -10.81 -27.74 9.90
N PRO A 283 -11.99 -27.11 9.69
CA PRO A 283 -12.21 -26.04 8.70
C PRO A 283 -12.16 -24.60 9.23
N ASN A 284 -11.73 -24.37 10.48
CA ASN A 284 -11.65 -23.01 11.06
C ASN A 284 -10.19 -22.50 11.08
N GLY A 285 -9.82 -21.81 10.00
CA GLY A 285 -8.48 -21.28 9.72
C GLY A 285 -8.07 -20.01 10.48
N ASP A 286 -8.64 -19.71 11.64
CA ASP A 286 -8.40 -18.43 12.36
C ASP A 286 -7.34 -18.52 13.47
N ALA A 287 -6.97 -19.72 13.92
CA ALA A 287 -5.98 -19.85 15.01
C ALA A 287 -4.53 -19.56 14.57
N TYR A 288 -4.24 -19.55 13.27
CA TYR A 288 -2.87 -19.36 12.74
C TYR A 288 -2.50 -17.89 12.47
N LEU A 289 -3.44 -16.95 12.56
CA LEU A 289 -3.21 -15.52 12.34
C LEU A 289 -2.73 -14.77 13.59
N GLN A 290 -2.84 -15.37 14.78
CA GLN A 290 -2.45 -14.73 16.04
C GLN A 290 -1.05 -15.16 16.45
N GLY A 291 -0.05 -14.34 16.11
CA GLY A 291 1.36 -14.53 16.48
C GLY A 291 1.66 -14.50 17.99
N CYS A 292 1.18 -15.49 18.74
CA CYS A 292 1.57 -15.75 20.12
C CYS A 292 2.54 -16.94 20.17
N TRP A 293 3.83 -16.67 20.01
CA TRP A 293 4.86 -17.61 20.49
C TRP A 293 4.95 -17.52 22.01
N ILE A 294 4.04 -18.20 22.71
CA ILE A 294 4.24 -18.50 24.13
C ILE A 294 5.16 -19.72 24.18
N TYR A 295 6.34 -19.51 24.76
CA TYR A 295 7.28 -20.57 25.12
C TYR A 295 6.57 -21.69 25.86
N SER A 296 6.76 -22.93 25.40
CA SER A 296 6.63 -24.11 26.27
C SER A 296 7.68 -25.12 25.84
N LEU A 297 8.88 -24.95 26.39
CA LEU A 297 9.82 -26.05 26.58
C LEU A 297 9.32 -26.85 27.78
N GLN A 298 8.95 -28.10 27.54
CA GLN A 298 9.21 -29.21 28.45
C GLN A 298 9.86 -30.33 27.64
#